data_AF-A0A977L620-F1
#
_entry.id   AF-A0A977L620-F1
#
_cell.length_a   1.000
_cell.length_b   1.000
_cell.length_c   1.000
_cell.angle_alpha   90.00
_cell.angle_beta   90.00
_cell.angle_gamma   90.00
#
_symmetry.space_group_name_H-M   'P 1'
#
loop_
_entity.id
_entity.type
_entity.pdbx_description
1 polymer ?
#
loop_
_entity_poly.entity_id
_entity_poly.type
_entity_poly.pdbx_seq_one_letter_code
_entity_poly.pdbx_strand_id
1 'polypeptide(L)'
;MNRFALEDIQEVKGQIKFKKLVIDGFCQYDEFCRQIESDGNLKKQLVGILANMNQVAQMNRLPKEKFRDITPQKQQVKEFEIKKGDLRVYLIKEQGHIVILGGKKGSQNEDVKQFRSIKQRYLESKK
;
A
#
# COMPACT_ATOMS: atom_id res chain seq x y z
N MET A 1 16.46 -17.00 1.33
CA MET A 1 15.19 -16.80 0.60
C MET A 1 14.23 -16.13 1.55
N ASN A 2 13.65 -14.99 1.18
CA ASN A 2 12.74 -14.27 2.07
C ASN A 2 11.41 -15.03 2.17
N ARG A 3 10.86 -15.12 3.38
CA ARG A 3 9.54 -15.67 3.63
C ARG A 3 8.50 -14.57 3.47
N PHE A 4 7.61 -14.74 2.50
CA PHE A 4 6.51 -13.81 2.27
C PHE A 4 5.21 -14.37 2.86
N ALA A 5 4.47 -13.53 3.58
CA ALA A 5 3.13 -13.81 4.04
C ALA A 5 2.20 -12.62 3.74
N LEU A 6 0.90 -12.89 3.72
CA LEU A 6 -0.13 -11.87 3.57
C LEU A 6 -1.03 -11.88 4.79
N GLU A 7 -1.23 -10.71 5.38
CA GLU A 7 -2.15 -10.52 6.49
C GLU A 7 -3.28 -9.58 6.08
N ASP A 8 -4.50 -9.82 6.56
CA ASP A 8 -5.62 -8.93 6.27
C ASP A 8 -5.50 -7.61 7.03
N ILE A 9 -5.86 -6.50 6.38
CA ILE A 9 -6.03 -5.20 7.04
C ILE A 9 -7.47 -5.11 7.53
N GLN A 10 -7.71 -5.48 8.79
CA GLN A 10 -9.05 -5.68 9.37
C GLN A 10 -9.89 -4.39 9.41
N GLU A 11 -9.24 -3.23 9.43
CA GLU A 11 -9.87 -1.91 9.44
C GLU A 11 -10.51 -1.54 8.09
N VAL A 12 -10.15 -2.26 7.01
CA VAL A 12 -10.65 -2.02 5.66
C VAL A 12 -11.75 -3.02 5.33
N LYS A 13 -12.99 -2.54 5.32
CA LYS A 13 -14.20 -3.36 5.10
C LYS A 13 -14.81 -3.05 3.73
N GLY A 14 -14.85 -4.08 2.88
CA GLY A 14 -15.46 -3.99 1.56
C GLY A 14 -15.40 -5.29 0.78
N GLN A 15 -15.86 -5.23 -0.47
CA GLN A 15 -15.86 -6.35 -1.41
C GLN A 15 -14.44 -6.71 -1.85
N ILE A 16 -13.61 -5.70 -2.14
CA ILE A 16 -12.19 -5.92 -2.45
C ILE A 16 -11.41 -6.05 -1.15
N LYS A 17 -10.77 -7.21 -0.96
CA LYS A 17 -9.93 -7.47 0.21
C LYS A 17 -8.64 -6.67 0.15
N PHE A 18 -8.28 -6.05 1.28
CA PHE A 18 -7.00 -5.40 1.49
C PHE A 18 -6.14 -6.25 2.40
N LYS A 19 -4.96 -6.60 1.92
CA LYS A 19 -3.94 -7.34 2.66
C LYS A 19 -2.67 -6.51 2.75
N LYS A 20 -1.84 -6.74 3.75
CA LYS A 20 -0.49 -6.19 3.89
C LYS A 20 0.53 -7.29 3.69
N LEU A 21 1.64 -6.96 3.03
CA LEU A 21 2.75 -7.87 2.82
C LEU A 21 3.63 -7.93 4.06
N VAL A 22 3.95 -9.14 4.50
CA VAL A 22 4.90 -9.42 5.59
C VAL A 22 6.08 -10.16 4.99
N ILE A 23 7.29 -9.69 5.29
CA ILE A 23 8.56 -10.23 4.79
C ILE A 23 9.41 -10.62 5.98
N ASP A 24 9.69 -11.91 6.14
CA ASP A 24 10.49 -12.45 7.23
C ASP A 24 9.98 -12.01 8.63
N GLY A 25 8.65 -11.95 8.78
CA GLY A 25 7.98 -11.51 10.01
C GLY A 25 7.88 -9.99 10.18
N PHE A 26 8.39 -9.20 9.23
CA PHE A 26 8.34 -7.74 9.27
C PHE A 26 7.37 -7.17 8.23
N CYS A 27 6.45 -6.31 8.67
CA CYS A 27 5.53 -5.59 7.79
C CYS A 27 5.91 -4.11 7.68
N GLN A 28 6.33 -3.69 6.48
CA GLN A 28 6.75 -2.31 6.20
C GLN A 28 5.60 -1.31 6.35
N TYR A 29 4.37 -1.73 6.05
CA TYR A 29 3.19 -0.89 6.21
C TYR A 29 2.87 -0.63 7.68
N ASP A 30 2.92 -1.66 8.53
CA ASP A 30 2.66 -1.49 9.97
C ASP A 30 3.73 -0.61 10.63
N GLU A 31 5.00 -0.80 10.24
CA GLU A 31 6.09 0.06 10.68
C GLU A 31 5.81 1.53 10.36
N PHE A 32 5.42 1.80 9.11
CA PHE A 32 5.06 3.14 8.68
C PHE A 32 3.88 3.70 9.49
N CYS A 33 2.80 2.93 9.68
CA CYS A 33 1.66 3.35 10.50
C CYS A 33 2.10 3.72 11.92
N ARG A 34 2.90 2.87 12.56
CA ARG A 34 3.40 3.08 13.92
C ARG A 34 4.25 4.35 14.04
N GLN A 35 5.13 4.59 13.06
CA GLN A 35 5.93 5.82 13.01
C GLN A 35 5.05 7.06 12.88
N ILE A 36 4.05 7.04 11.99
CA ILE A 36 3.13 8.17 11.80
C ILE A 36 2.29 8.43 13.05
N GLU A 37 1.85 7.38 13.74
CA GLU A 37 1.11 7.49 15.00
C GLU A 37 1.98 8.04 16.13
N SER A 38 3.24 7.61 16.21
CA SER A 38 4.22 8.10 17.18
C SER A 38 4.62 9.56 16.93
N ASP A 39 4.79 9.96 15.66
CA ASP A 39 5.07 11.35 15.27
C ASP A 39 3.91 12.29 15.65
N GLY A 40 2.67 11.77 15.73
CA GLY A 40 1.44 12.47 16.14
C GLY A 40 0.88 13.48 15.12
N ASN A 41 1.74 14.12 14.33
CA ASN A 41 1.38 15.25 13.47
C ASN A 41 0.57 14.86 12.22
N LEU A 42 0.68 13.61 11.77
CA LEU A 42 0.06 13.14 10.52
C LEU A 42 -1.05 12.11 10.75
N LYS A 43 -1.47 11.89 12.01
CA LYS A 43 -2.51 10.91 12.38
C LYS A 43 -3.83 11.12 11.62
N LYS A 44 -4.29 12.36 11.47
CA LYS A 44 -5.51 12.68 10.70
C LYS A 44 -5.39 12.28 9.22
N GLN A 45 -4.17 12.36 8.67
CA GLN A 45 -3.92 11.93 7.29
C GLN A 45 -3.93 10.41 7.18
N LEU A 46 -3.40 9.69 8.18
CA LEU A 46 -3.44 8.23 8.23
C LEU A 46 -4.89 7.71 8.28
N VAL A 47 -5.75 8.31 9.10
CA VAL A 47 -7.20 8.01 9.10
C VAL A 47 -7.81 8.26 7.72
N GLY A 48 -7.39 9.33 7.03
CA GLY A 48 -7.85 9.60 5.67
C GLY A 48 -7.36 8.59 4.63
N ILE A 49 -6.17 7.99 4.80
CA ILE A 49 -5.70 6.87 3.99
C ILE A 49 -6.61 5.66 4.18
N LEU A 50 -6.90 5.27 5.44
CA LEU A 50 -7.80 4.15 5.74
C LEU A 50 -9.21 4.40 5.21
N ALA A 51 -9.71 5.64 5.26
CA ALA A 51 -10.99 6.01 4.66
C ALA A 51 -10.96 5.82 3.13
N ASN A 52 -9.90 6.26 2.45
CA ASN A 52 -9.75 6.04 1.01
C ASN A 52 -9.64 4.53 0.68
N MET A 53 -8.93 3.74 1.49
CA MET A 53 -8.87 2.28 1.33
C MET A 53 -10.26 1.65 1.44
N ASN A 54 -11.06 2.05 2.42
CA ASN A 54 -12.45 1.59 2.56
C ASN A 54 -13.31 1.93 1.35
N GLN A 55 -13.17 3.15 0.81
CA GLN A 55 -13.88 3.55 -0.41
C GLN A 55 -13.49 2.67 -1.61
N VAL A 56 -12.19 2.40 -1.80
CA VAL A 56 -11.72 1.48 -2.86
C VAL A 56 -12.22 0.06 -2.60
N ALA A 57 -12.20 -0.41 -1.35
CA ALA A 57 -12.69 -1.72 -0.96
C ALA A 57 -14.18 -1.90 -1.28
N GLN A 58 -14.97 -0.84 -1.18
CA GLN A 58 -16.39 -0.78 -1.53
C GLN A 58 -16.64 -0.58 -3.04
N MET A 59 -15.59 -0.64 -3.86
CA MET A 59 -15.63 -0.42 -5.32
C MET A 59 -16.01 1.01 -5.74
N ASN A 60 -15.89 1.99 -4.84
CA ASN A 60 -16.11 3.39 -5.19
C ASN A 60 -14.94 3.90 -6.04
N ARG A 61 -15.27 4.65 -7.10
CA ARG A 61 -14.27 5.31 -7.93
C ARG A 61 -13.73 6.53 -7.19
N LEU A 62 -12.42 6.54 -6.97
CA LEU A 62 -11.72 7.69 -6.40
C LEU A 62 -11.00 8.48 -7.50
N PRO A 63 -10.90 9.81 -7.36
CA PRO A 63 -10.13 10.64 -8.27
C PRO A 63 -8.62 10.34 -8.15
N LYS A 64 -7.85 10.64 -9.20
CA LYS A 64 -6.40 10.34 -9.30
C LYS A 64 -5.57 10.99 -8.18
N GLU A 65 -6.09 12.05 -7.56
CA GLU A 65 -5.49 12.75 -6.43
C GLU A 65 -5.56 11.93 -5.14
N LYS A 66 -6.47 10.94 -5.06
CA LYS A 66 -6.67 10.04 -3.91
C LYS A 66 -6.26 8.59 -4.19
N PHE A 67 -6.48 8.10 -5.42
CA PHE A 67 -6.11 6.75 -5.85
C PHE A 67 -5.60 6.79 -7.29
N ARG A 68 -4.31 6.55 -7.49
CA ARG A 68 -3.64 6.70 -8.78
C ARG A 68 -3.09 5.36 -9.27
N ASP A 69 -3.34 5.02 -10.53
CA ASP A 69 -2.60 3.97 -11.23
C ASP A 69 -1.19 4.49 -11.55
N ILE A 70 -0.17 3.80 -11.03
CA ILE A 70 1.25 4.11 -11.24
C ILE A 70 1.98 3.00 -11.99
N THR A 71 1.22 2.08 -12.60
CA THR A 71 1.74 0.90 -13.31
C THR A 71 2.61 1.33 -14.49
N PRO A 72 3.88 0.92 -14.56
CA PRO A 72 4.70 1.10 -15.74
C PRO A 72 4.08 0.42 -16.96
N GLN A 73 4.38 0.94 -18.15
CA GLN A 73 4.00 0.29 -19.39
C GLN A 73 4.54 -1.16 -19.41
N LYS A 74 3.76 -2.08 -19.98
CA LYS A 74 4.08 -3.52 -20.13
C LYS A 74 4.10 -4.34 -18.82
N GLN A 75 3.82 -3.75 -17.66
CA GLN A 75 3.65 -4.53 -16.43
C GLN A 75 2.26 -5.17 -16.38
N GLN A 76 2.21 -6.47 -16.11
CA GLN A 76 0.94 -7.22 -16.00
C GLN A 76 0.24 -6.97 -14.66
N VAL A 77 1.02 -6.88 -13.58
CA VAL A 77 0.49 -6.59 -12.25
C VAL A 77 0.31 -5.09 -12.09
N LYS A 78 -0.92 -4.67 -11.86
CA LYS A 78 -1.28 -3.27 -11.64
C LYS A 78 -0.73 -2.75 -10.31
N GLU A 79 -0.13 -1.56 -10.35
CA GLU A 79 0.43 -0.82 -9.23
C GLU A 79 -0.44 0.42 -8.96
N PHE A 80 -0.72 0.70 -7.70
CA PHE A 80 -1.50 1.85 -7.29
C PHE A 80 -0.86 2.60 -6.12
N GLU A 81 -1.17 3.89 -6.06
CA GLU A 81 -0.82 4.79 -4.97
C GLU A 81 -2.11 5.38 -4.35
N ILE A 82 -2.34 5.13 -3.06
CA ILE A 82 -3.36 5.81 -2.26
C ILE A 82 -2.74 7.03 -1.59
N LYS A 83 -3.45 8.16 -1.63
CA LYS A 83 -2.92 9.48 -1.27
C LYS A 83 -3.83 10.19 -0.28
N LYS A 84 -3.22 10.79 0.75
CA LYS A 84 -3.89 11.78 1.61
C LYS A 84 -2.84 12.76 2.14
N GLY A 85 -2.96 14.04 1.78
CA GLY A 85 -1.99 15.06 2.19
C GLY A 85 -0.57 14.68 1.76
N ASP A 86 0.29 14.50 2.75
CA ASP A 86 1.70 14.11 2.62
C ASP A 86 1.92 12.60 2.69
N LEU A 87 0.91 11.80 3.03
CA LEU A 87 1.05 10.34 3.11
C LEU A 87 0.73 9.66 1.77
N ARG A 88 1.51 8.65 1.44
CA ARG A 88 1.34 7.77 0.27
C ARG A 88 1.39 6.32 0.73
N VAL A 89 0.52 5.48 0.18
CA VAL A 89 0.55 4.04 0.39
C VAL A 89 0.54 3.34 -0.96
N TYR A 90 1.47 2.42 -1.13
CA TYR A 90 1.73 1.71 -2.38
C TYR A 90 1.25 0.28 -2.30
N LEU A 91 0.51 -0.13 -3.32
CA LEU A 91 -0.13 -1.42 -3.36
C LEU A 91 -0.18 -1.99 -4.77
N ILE A 92 -0.31 -3.30 -4.87
CA ILE A 92 -0.57 -4.00 -6.13
C ILE A 92 -1.97 -4.59 -6.14
N LYS A 93 -2.52 -4.81 -7.34
CA LYS A 93 -3.76 -5.57 -7.52
C LYS A 93 -3.43 -7.01 -7.90
N GLU A 94 -3.91 -7.93 -7.07
CA GLU A 94 -3.85 -9.37 -7.26
C GLU A 94 -5.24 -9.96 -6.94
N GLN A 95 -5.35 -11.00 -6.10
CA GLN A 95 -6.61 -11.51 -5.54
C GLN A 95 -7.21 -10.53 -4.51
N GLY A 96 -7.31 -9.25 -4.88
CA GLY A 96 -7.56 -8.11 -4.00
C GLY A 96 -6.49 -7.04 -4.15
N HIS A 97 -6.26 -6.28 -3.08
CA HIS A 97 -5.22 -5.28 -2.99
C HIS A 97 -4.20 -5.67 -1.93
N ILE A 98 -2.91 -5.68 -2.30
CA ILE A 98 -1.82 -5.99 -1.40
C ILE A 98 -1.00 -4.73 -1.19
N VAL A 99 -1.08 -4.18 0.01
CA VAL A 99 -0.27 -3.06 0.48
C VAL A 99 1.13 -3.56 0.78
N ILE A 100 2.13 -2.88 0.20
CA ILE A 100 3.53 -3.24 0.35
C ILE A 100 4.24 -2.27 1.29
N LEU A 101 4.06 -0.95 1.10
CA LEU A 101 4.69 0.06 1.94
C LEU A 101 3.89 1.36 1.98
N GLY A 102 4.14 2.15 3.02
CA GLY A 102 3.73 3.55 3.11
C GLY A 102 4.95 4.46 3.17
N GLY A 103 4.76 5.73 2.81
CA GLY A 103 5.82 6.73 2.78
C GLY A 103 5.27 8.15 2.81
N LYS A 104 6.18 9.13 2.90
CA LYS A 104 5.85 10.56 2.88
C LYS A 104 6.10 11.11 1.47
N LYS A 105 5.39 12.17 1.07
CA LYS A 105 5.48 12.79 -0.27
C LYS A 105 6.91 13.19 -0.63
N GLY A 106 7.71 13.62 0.36
CA GLY A 106 9.11 14.02 0.16
C GLY A 106 10.03 12.88 -0.26
N SER A 107 9.76 11.64 0.18
CA SER A 107 10.55 10.44 -0.12
C SER A 107 9.99 9.61 -1.29
N GLN A 108 8.97 10.13 -2.00
CA GLN A 108 8.18 9.36 -2.98
C GLN A 108 9.04 8.64 -4.04
N ASN A 109 10.11 9.26 -4.53
CA ASN A 109 10.97 8.63 -5.55
C ASN A 109 11.71 7.39 -5.01
N GLU A 110 12.13 7.43 -3.75
CA GLU A 110 12.82 6.32 -3.08
C GLU A 110 11.80 5.24 -2.70
N ASP A 111 10.66 5.65 -2.16
CA ASP A 111 9.54 4.78 -1.80
C ASP A 111 9.07 3.95 -3.00
N VAL A 112 8.90 4.58 -4.18
CA VAL A 112 8.49 3.87 -5.41
C VAL A 112 9.56 2.88 -5.88
N LYS A 113 10.86 3.20 -5.74
CA LYS A 113 11.94 2.26 -6.09
C LYS A 113 11.92 1.05 -5.16
N GLN A 114 11.81 1.29 -3.86
CA GLN A 114 11.73 0.23 -2.85
C GLN A 114 10.48 -0.63 -3.04
N PHE A 115 9.33 -0.01 -3.30
CA PHE A 115 8.06 -0.68 -3.61
C PHE A 115 8.23 -1.67 -4.76
N ARG A 116 8.80 -1.22 -5.89
CA ARG A 116 8.99 -2.08 -7.06
C ARG A 116 9.99 -3.20 -6.82
N SER A 117 11.06 -2.94 -6.06
CA SER A 117 12.03 -3.97 -5.67
C SER A 117 11.39 -5.05 -4.79
N ILE A 118 10.59 -4.66 -3.79
CA ILE A 118 9.85 -5.61 -2.93
C ILE A 118 8.82 -6.39 -3.76
N LYS A 119 8.03 -5.69 -4.57
CA LYS A 119 7.03 -6.28 -5.48
C LYS A 119 7.66 -7.38 -6.34
N GLN A 120 8.79 -7.08 -6.98
CA GLN A 120 9.48 -8.02 -7.85
C GLN A 120 9.88 -9.29 -7.10
N ARG A 121 10.54 -9.16 -5.94
CA ARG A 121 10.94 -10.32 -5.12
C ARG A 121 9.74 -11.17 -4.68
N TYR A 122 8.63 -10.53 -4.30
CA TYR A 122 7.39 -11.22 -3.93
C TYR A 122 6.75 -11.97 -5.11
N LEU A 123 6.74 -11.37 -6.30
CA LEU A 123 6.21 -12.04 -7.50
C LEU A 123 7.11 -13.20 -7.96
N GLU A 124 8.42 -13.06 -7.80
CA GLU A 124 9.39 -14.12 -8.10
C GLU A 124 9.28 -15.29 -7.12
N SER A 125 9.01 -15.05 -5.84
CA SER A 125 8.83 -16.13 -4.85
C SER A 125 7.56 -16.97 -5.05
N LYS A 126 6.67 -16.57 -5.97
CA LYS A 126 5.44 -17.29 -6.32
C LYS A 126 5.58 -18.18 -7.54
N LYS A 127 6.69 -18.08 -8.26
CA LYS A 127 7.01 -18.91 -9.41
C LYS A 127 7.66 -20.20 -8.94
#